data_AF-A0A8H4RU39-F1
#
_entry.id   AF-A0A8H4RU39-F1
#
_cell.length_a   1.000
_cell.length_b   1.000
_cell.length_c   1.000
_cell.angle_alpha   90.00
_cell.angle_beta   90.00
_cell.angle_gamma   90.00
#
_symmetry.space_group_name_H-M   'P 1'
#
loop_
_entity.id
_entity.type
_entity.pdbx_description
1 polymer ?
#
loop_
_entity_poly.entity_id
_entity_poly.type
_entity_poly.pdbx_seq_one_letter_code
_entity_poly.pdbx_strand_id
1 'polypeptide(L)'
;MASTNAYPPGGTFLDTLKKSFTDVPVNKEKDNAVSTTEFLEAAESLTTLFDVLGSVAFTPVKSDMLGNVKKIRDRQLAAPGESETLQDLVLNELKTKKHTATEGLVWLVRGLDFTAIALSQNIATTAEELSTSFRNAYGSTLKPHHSFLVKPVFSAAMSACPYRNVFYGKLGEDQEKVLAELRVWLASLENLLAILKAFLDRKEAKW
;
A
#
# COMPACT_ATOMS: atom_id res chain seq x y z
N MET A 1 -18.88 -20.63 13.21
CA MET A 1 -19.34 -19.22 13.15
C MET A 1 -19.33 -18.84 11.67
N ALA A 2 -20.45 -18.32 11.14
CA ALA A 2 -20.50 -17.90 9.75
C ALA A 2 -19.39 -16.86 9.52
N SER A 3 -18.50 -17.15 8.57
CA SER A 3 -17.52 -16.20 8.06
C SER A 3 -18.30 -14.98 7.58
N THR A 4 -18.27 -13.88 8.33
CA THR A 4 -18.74 -12.60 7.82
C THR A 4 -17.91 -12.27 6.59
N ASN A 5 -18.55 -12.23 5.41
CA ASN A 5 -17.89 -11.86 4.17
C ASN A 5 -17.18 -10.51 4.37
N ALA A 6 -16.01 -10.32 3.75
CA ALA A 6 -15.23 -9.09 3.88
C ALA A 6 -15.81 -7.92 3.06
N TYR A 7 -17.08 -7.99 2.69
CA TYR A 7 -17.78 -7.03 1.82
C TYR A 7 -19.27 -6.98 2.19
N PRO A 8 -19.94 -5.82 1.98
CA PRO A 8 -21.37 -5.69 2.22
C PRO A 8 -22.20 -6.40 1.13
N PRO A 9 -23.48 -6.75 1.39
CA PRO A 9 -24.36 -7.32 0.38
C PRO A 9 -24.43 -6.46 -0.90
N GLY A 10 -24.16 -7.05 -2.05
CA GLY A 10 -24.13 -6.36 -3.36
C GLY A 10 -22.90 -5.46 -3.61
N GLY A 11 -21.99 -5.35 -2.64
CA GLY A 11 -20.76 -4.59 -2.74
C GLY A 11 -19.51 -5.45 -2.90
N THR A 12 -18.36 -4.79 -2.88
CA THR A 12 -17.05 -5.42 -2.88
C THR A 12 -16.27 -5.05 -1.62
N PHE A 13 -15.12 -5.69 -1.41
CA PHE A 13 -14.19 -5.34 -0.34
C PHE A 13 -13.78 -3.86 -0.41
N LEU A 14 -13.71 -3.27 -1.61
CA LEU A 14 -13.31 -1.88 -1.78
C LEU A 14 -14.33 -0.90 -1.16
N ASP A 15 -15.61 -1.29 -1.08
CA ASP A 15 -16.66 -0.51 -0.41
C ASP A 15 -16.47 -0.45 1.13
N THR A 16 -15.61 -1.30 1.69
CA THR A 16 -15.31 -1.30 3.13
C THR A 16 -14.15 -0.38 3.51
N LEU A 17 -13.40 0.11 2.52
CA LEU A 17 -12.25 0.97 2.76
C LEU A 17 -12.72 2.34 3.27
N LYS A 18 -12.14 2.79 4.38
CA LYS A 18 -12.42 4.13 4.91
C LYS A 18 -12.03 5.22 3.89
N LYS A 19 -10.95 4.99 3.14
CA LYS A 19 -10.50 5.86 2.05
C LYS A 19 -9.94 5.01 0.91
N SER A 20 -10.38 5.30 -0.31
CA SER A 20 -9.82 4.70 -1.52
C SER A 20 -8.65 5.55 -2.04
N PHE A 21 -7.66 4.92 -2.69
CA PHE A 21 -6.61 5.64 -3.41
C PHE A 21 -7.16 6.45 -4.60
N THR A 22 -8.35 6.11 -5.11
CA THR A 22 -9.06 6.90 -6.12
C THR A 22 -9.45 8.28 -5.62
N ASP A 23 -9.57 8.44 -4.30
CA ASP A 23 -10.10 9.65 -3.66
C ASP A 23 -9.00 10.47 -2.97
N VAL A 24 -7.73 10.12 -3.19
CA VAL A 24 -6.59 10.85 -2.64
C VAL A 24 -6.32 12.09 -3.51
N PRO A 25 -6.45 13.31 -2.99
CA PRO A 25 -6.23 14.52 -3.76
C PRO A 25 -4.77 14.64 -4.20
N VAL A 26 -4.60 14.99 -5.48
CA VAL A 26 -3.31 15.35 -6.09
C VAL A 26 -3.41 16.74 -6.69
N ASN A 27 -2.66 17.69 -6.15
CA ASN A 27 -2.60 19.03 -6.71
C ASN A 27 -1.60 19.08 -7.87
N LYS A 28 -2.12 18.95 -9.10
CA LYS A 28 -1.33 18.97 -10.34
C LYS A 28 -0.62 20.31 -10.60
N GLU A 29 -1.14 21.40 -10.07
CA GLU A 29 -0.56 22.74 -10.21
C GLU A 29 0.59 22.98 -9.23
N LYS A 30 0.69 22.15 -8.18
CA LYS A 30 1.75 22.20 -7.16
C LYS A 30 2.57 20.91 -7.16
N ASP A 31 3.25 20.63 -8.28
CA ASP A 31 4.19 19.49 -8.42
C ASP A 31 3.57 18.13 -8.03
N ASN A 32 2.31 17.92 -8.42
CA ASN A 32 1.54 16.74 -8.05
C ASN A 32 1.54 16.49 -6.52
N ALA A 33 1.42 17.56 -5.72
CA ALA A 33 1.36 17.49 -4.26
C ALA A 33 0.27 16.51 -3.82
N VAL A 34 0.67 15.45 -3.11
CA VAL A 34 -0.23 14.40 -2.61
C VAL A 34 -0.67 14.74 -1.20
N SER A 35 -1.97 14.82 -0.95
CA SER A 35 -2.49 15.15 0.38
C SER A 35 -2.07 14.09 1.41
N THR A 36 -1.47 14.53 2.52
CA THR A 36 -0.93 13.63 3.54
C THR A 36 -2.05 12.84 4.22
N THR A 37 -3.12 13.50 4.65
CA THR A 37 -4.18 12.87 5.45
C THR A 37 -4.84 11.73 4.67
N GLU A 38 -5.35 12.03 3.48
CA GLU A 38 -6.09 11.08 2.66
C GLU A 38 -5.19 9.94 2.18
N PHE A 39 -3.92 10.22 1.85
CA PHE A 39 -2.98 9.15 1.50
C PHE A 39 -2.74 8.18 2.66
N LEU A 40 -2.55 8.69 3.89
CA LEU A 40 -2.34 7.84 5.06
C LEU A 40 -3.61 7.04 5.41
N GLU A 41 -4.79 7.64 5.29
CA GLU A 41 -6.06 6.91 5.48
C GLU A 41 -6.26 5.79 4.43
N ALA A 42 -5.88 6.04 3.18
CA ALA A 42 -5.94 5.05 2.11
C ALA A 42 -4.92 3.92 2.33
N ALA A 43 -3.69 4.26 2.74
CA ALA A 43 -2.66 3.30 3.08
C ALA A 43 -3.06 2.41 4.27
N GLU A 44 -3.69 2.98 5.30
CA GLU A 44 -4.25 2.20 6.42
C GLU A 44 -5.38 1.28 5.97
N SER A 45 -6.29 1.79 5.14
CA SER A 45 -7.42 1.01 4.61
C SER A 45 -6.91 -0.21 3.84
N LEU A 46 -5.88 -0.04 3.00
CA LEU A 46 -5.26 -1.16 2.29
C LEU A 46 -4.72 -2.24 3.23
N THR A 47 -4.26 -1.90 4.44
CA THR A 47 -3.74 -2.92 5.35
C THR A 47 -4.78 -3.97 5.78
N THR A 48 -6.07 -3.64 5.66
CA THR A 48 -7.16 -4.60 5.90
C THR A 48 -7.21 -5.71 4.84
N LEU A 49 -6.63 -5.50 3.66
CA LEU A 49 -6.48 -6.54 2.63
C LEU A 49 -5.62 -7.72 3.12
N PHE A 50 -4.65 -7.46 4.00
CA PHE A 50 -3.83 -8.52 4.60
C PHE A 50 -4.65 -9.42 5.54
N ASP A 51 -5.74 -8.91 6.11
CA ASP A 51 -6.68 -9.73 6.88
C ASP A 51 -7.52 -10.62 5.93
N VAL A 52 -7.83 -10.14 4.72
CA VAL A 52 -8.52 -10.92 3.67
C VAL A 52 -7.64 -12.05 3.13
N LEU A 53 -6.33 -11.78 2.93
CA LEU A 53 -5.32 -12.79 2.61
C LEU A 53 -5.31 -13.92 3.67
N GLY A 54 -5.76 -13.63 4.89
CA GLY A 54 -6.33 -14.65 5.78
C GLY A 54 -5.32 -15.54 6.48
N SER A 55 -4.07 -15.10 6.57
CA SER A 55 -3.02 -15.80 7.30
C SER A 55 -2.31 -14.87 8.26
N VAL A 56 -2.09 -15.35 9.49
CA VAL A 56 -1.21 -14.71 10.49
C VAL A 56 0.20 -14.45 9.97
N ALA A 57 0.59 -15.12 8.87
CA ALA A 57 1.85 -14.90 8.20
C ALA A 57 1.98 -13.49 7.57
N PHE A 58 0.87 -12.79 7.32
CA PHE A 58 0.89 -11.40 6.84
C PHE A 58 0.93 -10.35 7.95
N THR A 59 0.79 -10.74 9.22
CA THR A 59 0.89 -9.82 10.37
C THR A 59 2.17 -8.97 10.38
N PRO A 60 3.37 -9.51 10.04
CA PRO A 60 4.58 -8.70 9.94
C PRO A 60 4.50 -7.63 8.84
N VAL A 61 3.90 -7.97 7.68
CA VAL A 61 3.73 -7.04 6.55
C VAL A 61 2.79 -5.89 6.95
N LYS A 62 1.63 -6.24 7.52
CA LYS A 62 0.66 -5.28 8.05
C LYS A 62 1.28 -4.37 9.12
N SER A 63 2.00 -4.95 10.08
CA SER A 63 2.65 -4.20 11.16
C SER A 63 3.70 -3.22 10.64
N ASP A 64 4.50 -3.63 9.65
CA ASP A 64 5.51 -2.75 9.03
C ASP A 64 4.85 -1.53 8.36
N MET A 65 3.81 -1.76 7.55
CA MET A 65 3.09 -0.67 6.89
C MET A 65 2.43 0.28 7.89
N LEU A 66 1.74 -0.24 8.91
CA LEU A 66 1.13 0.59 9.96
C LEU A 66 2.17 1.37 10.77
N GLY A 67 3.33 0.77 11.05
CA GLY A 67 4.44 1.45 11.71
C GLY A 67 4.96 2.63 10.88
N ASN A 68 5.07 2.46 9.57
CA ASN A 68 5.51 3.53 8.67
C ASN A 68 4.45 4.62 8.49
N VAL A 69 3.15 4.27 8.40
CA VAL A 69 2.06 5.24 8.47
C VAL A 69 2.14 6.07 9.76
N LYS A 70 2.37 5.40 10.90
CA LYS A 70 2.46 6.09 12.19
C LYS A 70 3.59 7.12 12.20
N LYS A 71 4.78 6.79 11.69
CA LYS A 71 5.91 7.75 11.61
C LYS A 71 5.53 9.02 10.84
N ILE A 72 4.83 8.87 9.71
CA ILE A 72 4.41 9.99 8.87
C ILE A 72 3.31 10.79 9.58
N ARG A 73 2.33 10.12 10.18
CA ARG A 73 1.25 10.77 10.93
C ARG A 73 1.75 11.52 12.16
N ASP A 74 2.71 10.97 12.90
CA ASP A 74 3.32 11.63 14.05
C ASP A 74 3.98 12.96 13.62
N ARG A 75 4.69 12.98 12.48
CA ARG A 75 5.24 14.22 11.90
C ARG A 75 4.14 15.18 11.48
N GLN A 76 3.11 14.68 10.81
CA GLN A 76 1.97 15.49 10.37
C GLN A 76 1.31 16.21 11.56
N LEU A 77 1.04 15.49 12.64
CA LEU A 77 0.43 16.05 13.85
C LEU A 77 1.34 17.03 14.58
N ALA A 78 2.66 16.79 14.55
CA ALA A 78 3.64 17.69 15.16
C ALA A 78 3.84 19.00 14.39
N ALA A 79 3.59 19.03 13.08
CA ALA A 79 3.78 20.19 12.22
C ALA A 79 2.75 20.26 11.08
N PRO A 80 1.45 20.47 11.38
CA PRO A 80 0.36 20.30 10.41
C PRO A 80 0.47 21.25 9.21
N GLY A 81 0.76 22.54 9.43
CA GLY A 81 0.92 23.52 8.35
C GLY A 81 2.16 23.30 7.48
N GLU A 82 3.11 22.47 7.92
CA GLU A 82 4.30 22.08 7.15
C GLU A 82 4.15 20.71 6.49
N SER A 83 3.02 20.04 6.72
CA SER A 83 2.84 18.61 6.42
C SER A 83 1.51 18.31 5.74
N GLU A 84 0.88 19.31 5.12
CA GLU A 84 -0.38 19.17 4.38
C GLU A 84 -0.23 18.19 3.20
N THR A 85 0.93 18.21 2.56
CA THR A 85 1.28 17.31 1.45
C THR A 85 2.49 16.45 1.82
N LEU A 86 2.59 15.24 1.26
CA LEU A 86 3.72 14.34 1.53
C LEU A 86 5.06 14.95 1.10
N GLN A 87 5.06 15.70 0.00
CA GLN A 87 6.24 16.41 -0.48
C GLN A 87 6.66 17.51 0.50
N ASP A 88 5.73 18.38 0.92
CA ASP A 88 6.03 19.44 1.90
C ASP A 88 6.50 18.84 3.24
N LEU A 89 5.84 17.77 3.69
CA LEU A 89 6.18 17.03 4.91
C LEU A 89 7.65 16.60 4.90
N VAL A 90 8.08 15.93 3.82
CA VAL A 90 9.46 15.47 3.65
C VAL A 90 10.43 16.64 3.61
N LEU A 91 10.20 17.63 2.74
CA LEU A 91 11.11 18.76 2.58
C LEU A 91 11.28 19.55 3.88
N ASN A 92 10.19 19.71 4.66
CA ASN A 92 10.23 20.44 5.91
C ASN A 92 10.82 19.61 7.05
N GLU A 93 10.59 18.29 7.10
CA GLU A 93 11.27 17.41 8.07
C GLU A 93 12.79 17.44 7.88
N LEU A 94 13.27 17.29 6.65
CA LEU A 94 14.71 17.23 6.34
C LEU A 94 15.45 18.52 6.71
N LYS A 95 14.80 19.70 6.60
CA LYS A 95 15.36 20.98 7.08
C LYS A 95 15.67 20.96 8.58
N THR A 96 14.98 20.14 9.36
CA THR A 96 15.21 19.97 10.81
C THR A 96 16.31 18.96 11.13
N LYS A 97 16.98 18.39 10.11
CA LYS A 97 17.98 17.31 10.23
C LYS A 97 17.41 16.00 10.81
N LYS A 98 16.08 15.84 10.76
CA LYS A 98 15.36 14.60 11.06
C LYS A 98 14.89 13.96 9.76
N HIS A 99 14.67 12.65 9.77
CA HIS A 99 14.25 11.90 8.58
C HIS A 99 13.35 10.71 8.93
N THR A 100 12.74 10.69 10.11
CA THR A 100 11.96 9.53 10.58
C THR A 100 10.70 9.32 9.75
N ALA A 101 9.98 10.39 9.42
CA ALA A 101 8.80 10.32 8.57
C ALA A 101 9.18 10.14 7.10
N THR A 102 10.28 10.76 6.65
CA THR A 102 10.82 10.60 5.30
C THR A 102 11.23 9.15 5.04
N GLU A 103 11.96 8.53 5.98
CA GLU A 103 12.28 7.10 5.94
C GLU A 103 11.01 6.24 6.00
N GLY A 104 10.05 6.61 6.85
CA GLY A 104 8.74 5.97 6.91
C GLY A 104 8.03 5.98 5.55
N LEU A 105 8.04 7.12 4.85
CA LEU A 105 7.43 7.24 3.53
C LEU A 105 8.14 6.38 2.48
N VAL A 106 9.48 6.31 2.50
CA VAL A 106 10.24 5.43 1.60
C VAL A 106 9.83 3.96 1.78
N TRP A 107 9.74 3.48 3.02
CA TRP A 107 9.35 2.09 3.29
C TRP A 107 7.87 1.84 2.99
N LEU A 108 6.99 2.78 3.32
CA LEU A 108 5.57 2.68 2.99
C LEU A 108 5.36 2.59 1.47
N VAL A 109 6.01 3.47 0.70
CA VAL A 109 5.95 3.44 -0.77
C VAL A 109 6.42 2.10 -1.33
N ARG A 110 7.49 1.51 -0.79
CA ARG A 110 7.96 0.16 -1.20
C ARG A 110 6.93 -0.93 -0.88
N GLY A 111 6.30 -0.89 0.29
CA GLY A 111 5.27 -1.86 0.69
C GLY A 111 3.98 -1.75 -0.15
N LEU A 112 3.60 -0.52 -0.49
CA LEU A 112 2.49 -0.25 -1.41
C LEU A 112 2.79 -0.71 -2.84
N ASP A 113 4.00 -0.44 -3.34
CA ASP A 113 4.47 -0.86 -4.67
C ASP A 113 4.54 -2.39 -4.80
N PHE A 114 5.03 -3.07 -3.75
CA PHE A 114 4.96 -4.52 -3.62
C PHE A 114 3.53 -5.04 -3.79
N THR A 115 2.57 -4.43 -3.11
CA THR A 115 1.16 -4.86 -3.15
C THR A 115 0.53 -4.57 -4.51
N ALA A 116 0.79 -3.39 -5.08
CA ALA A 116 0.30 -2.99 -6.39
C ALA A 116 0.79 -3.95 -7.48
N ILE A 117 2.11 -4.19 -7.56
CA ILE A 117 2.70 -5.09 -8.55
C ILE A 117 2.15 -6.51 -8.41
N ALA A 118 2.04 -7.02 -7.18
CA ALA A 118 1.54 -8.37 -6.94
C ALA A 118 0.09 -8.55 -7.45
N LEU A 119 -0.79 -7.59 -7.14
CA LEU A 119 -2.19 -7.65 -7.54
C LEU A 119 -2.39 -7.38 -9.03
N SER A 120 -1.69 -6.38 -9.58
CA SER A 120 -1.73 -6.06 -11.02
C SER A 120 -1.26 -7.26 -11.86
N GLN A 121 -0.17 -7.92 -11.47
CA GLN A 121 0.30 -9.13 -12.12
C GLN A 121 -0.73 -10.26 -12.04
N ASN A 122 -1.31 -10.51 -10.85
CA ASN A 122 -2.26 -11.60 -10.66
C ASN A 122 -3.57 -11.37 -11.44
N ILE A 123 -4.06 -10.12 -11.51
CA ILE A 123 -5.23 -9.76 -12.32
C ILE A 123 -4.96 -9.89 -13.83
N ALA A 124 -3.74 -9.57 -14.28
CA ALA A 124 -3.36 -9.71 -15.69
C ALA A 124 -3.17 -11.17 -16.13
N THR A 125 -2.73 -12.04 -15.21
CA THR A 125 -2.44 -13.45 -15.49
C THR A 125 -3.37 -14.36 -14.69
N THR A 126 -4.59 -14.57 -15.18
CA THR A 126 -5.65 -15.26 -14.42
C THR A 126 -5.35 -16.71 -14.03
N ALA A 127 -4.41 -17.36 -14.72
CA ALA A 127 -3.93 -18.72 -14.42
C ALA A 127 -2.83 -18.77 -13.34
N GLU A 128 -2.29 -17.62 -12.94
CA GLU A 128 -1.20 -17.55 -11.95
C GLU A 128 -1.74 -17.56 -10.52
N GLU A 129 -1.17 -18.40 -9.65
CA GLU A 129 -1.50 -18.39 -8.23
C GLU A 129 -0.98 -17.14 -7.52
N LEU A 130 -1.73 -16.67 -6.53
CA LEU A 130 -1.44 -15.44 -5.78
C LEU A 130 -0.04 -15.47 -5.15
N SER A 131 0.39 -16.64 -4.66
CA SER A 131 1.73 -16.81 -4.08
C SER A 131 2.86 -16.55 -5.10
N THR A 132 2.64 -16.82 -6.39
CA THR A 132 3.64 -16.57 -7.44
C THR A 132 3.75 -15.08 -7.73
N SER A 133 2.63 -14.39 -7.91
CA SER A 133 2.64 -12.93 -8.16
C SER A 133 3.27 -12.17 -7.00
N PHE A 134 2.94 -12.54 -5.75
CA PHE A 134 3.55 -11.94 -4.56
C PHE A 134 5.06 -12.22 -4.47
N ARG A 135 5.55 -13.43 -4.80
CA ARG A 135 6.99 -13.72 -4.83
C ARG A 135 7.75 -12.89 -5.87
N ASN A 136 7.16 -12.71 -7.05
CA ASN A 136 7.74 -11.91 -8.12
C ASN A 136 7.82 -10.43 -7.69
N ALA A 137 6.71 -9.88 -7.20
CA ALA A 137 6.65 -8.51 -6.69
C ALA A 137 7.65 -8.27 -5.55
N TYR A 138 7.77 -9.21 -4.61
CA TYR A 138 8.76 -9.12 -3.53
C TYR A 138 10.19 -9.05 -4.07
N GLY A 139 10.50 -9.87 -5.07
CA GLY A 139 11.79 -9.90 -5.74
C GLY A 139 12.20 -8.56 -6.34
N SER A 140 11.26 -7.82 -6.93
CA SER A 140 11.52 -6.54 -7.59
C SER A 140 11.41 -5.31 -6.68
N THR A 141 10.84 -5.44 -5.47
CA THR A 141 10.55 -4.30 -4.58
C THR A 141 11.29 -4.36 -3.25
N LEU A 142 10.83 -5.16 -2.30
CA LEU A 142 11.30 -5.17 -0.91
C LEU A 142 12.54 -6.03 -0.69
N LYS A 143 12.69 -7.13 -1.44
CA LYS A 143 13.79 -8.10 -1.25
C LYS A 143 15.20 -7.49 -1.29
N PRO A 144 15.52 -6.52 -2.18
CA PRO A 144 16.83 -5.86 -2.18
C PRO A 144 17.12 -5.08 -0.90
N HIS A 145 16.09 -4.60 -0.21
CA HIS A 145 16.22 -3.75 0.97
C HIS A 145 16.12 -4.51 2.29
N HIS A 146 15.59 -5.74 2.29
CA HIS A 146 15.46 -6.56 3.49
C HIS A 146 16.77 -7.27 3.88
N SER A 147 17.03 -7.30 5.19
CA SER A 147 18.14 -8.05 5.77
C SER A 147 17.94 -9.57 5.63
N PHE A 148 19.00 -10.34 5.87
CA PHE A 148 18.94 -11.81 5.85
C PHE A 148 17.99 -12.39 6.92
N LEU A 149 17.68 -11.62 7.98
CA LEU A 149 16.72 -12.00 9.02
C LEU A 149 15.26 -11.71 8.61
N VAL A 150 15.02 -10.65 7.84
CA VAL A 150 13.67 -10.24 7.42
C VAL A 150 13.21 -11.03 6.18
N LYS A 151 14.13 -11.38 5.28
CA LYS A 151 13.82 -12.11 4.04
C LYS A 151 13.00 -13.40 4.25
N PRO A 152 13.34 -14.29 5.22
CA PRO A 152 12.57 -15.50 5.48
C PRO A 152 11.13 -15.23 5.95
N VAL A 153 10.91 -14.17 6.73
CA VAL A 153 9.58 -13.81 7.25
C VAL A 153 8.62 -13.49 6.09
N PHE A 154 9.06 -12.64 5.15
CA PHE A 154 8.27 -12.31 3.96
C PHE A 154 8.11 -13.52 3.03
N SER A 155 9.14 -14.37 2.90
CA SER A 155 9.05 -15.62 2.12
C SER A 155 7.97 -16.56 2.65
N ALA A 156 7.86 -16.68 3.97
CA ALA A 156 6.80 -17.44 4.62
C ALA A 156 5.42 -16.81 4.38
N ALA A 157 5.30 -15.48 4.50
CA ALA A 157 4.06 -14.75 4.22
C ALA A 157 3.50 -15.04 2.82
N MET A 158 4.34 -14.90 1.79
CA MET A 158 3.92 -15.16 0.41
C MET A 158 3.59 -16.64 0.15
N SER A 159 4.26 -17.55 0.86
CA SER A 159 3.94 -18.98 0.76
C SER A 159 2.62 -19.34 1.43
N ALA A 160 2.13 -18.47 2.32
CA ALA A 160 0.82 -18.58 2.95
C ALA A 160 -0.26 -17.74 2.25
N CYS A 161 0.01 -17.21 1.04
CA CYS A 161 -1.05 -16.67 0.20
C CYS A 161 -2.15 -17.73 0.00
N PRO A 162 -3.43 -17.36 0.10
CA PRO A 162 -4.53 -18.25 -0.26
C PRO A 162 -4.49 -18.57 -1.76
N TYR A 163 -5.20 -19.63 -2.15
CA TYR A 163 -5.49 -19.87 -3.56
C TYR A 163 -6.17 -18.65 -4.20
N ARG A 164 -5.86 -18.38 -5.46
CA ARG A 164 -6.39 -17.24 -6.21
C ARG A 164 -7.92 -17.14 -6.09
N ASN A 165 -8.64 -18.22 -6.40
CA ASN A 165 -10.11 -18.24 -6.37
C ASN A 165 -10.67 -17.94 -4.96
N VAL A 166 -10.03 -18.43 -3.90
CA VAL A 166 -10.42 -18.16 -2.51
C VAL A 166 -10.21 -16.68 -2.18
N PHE A 167 -9.12 -16.07 -2.64
CA PHE A 167 -8.86 -14.65 -2.42
C PHE A 167 -9.92 -13.77 -3.07
N TYR A 168 -10.15 -13.91 -4.39
CA TYR A 168 -11.13 -13.04 -5.08
C TYR A 168 -12.57 -13.32 -4.67
N GLY A 169 -12.90 -14.56 -4.27
CA GLY A 169 -14.21 -14.87 -3.67
C GLY A 169 -14.46 -14.15 -2.34
N LYS A 170 -13.41 -13.77 -1.61
CA LYS A 170 -13.51 -12.93 -0.41
C LYS A 170 -13.59 -11.43 -0.73
N LEU A 171 -13.40 -11.02 -1.98
CA LEU A 171 -13.49 -9.60 -2.37
C LEU A 171 -14.87 -9.19 -2.88
N GLY A 172 -15.75 -10.13 -3.21
CA GLY A 172 -17.12 -9.88 -3.64
C GLY A 172 -17.73 -11.10 -4.32
N GLU A 173 -19.06 -11.15 -4.43
CA GLU A 173 -19.76 -12.22 -5.17
C GLU A 173 -19.65 -12.02 -6.68
N ASP A 174 -19.83 -10.78 -7.14
CA ASP A 174 -19.70 -10.41 -8.55
C ASP A 174 -18.23 -10.20 -8.92
N GLN A 175 -17.64 -11.23 -9.53
CA GLN A 175 -16.23 -11.22 -9.91
C GLN A 175 -15.92 -10.22 -11.03
N GLU A 176 -16.86 -9.91 -11.92
CA GLU A 176 -16.66 -8.90 -12.96
C GLU A 176 -16.57 -7.50 -12.33
N LYS A 177 -17.49 -7.20 -11.40
CA LYS A 177 -17.47 -5.96 -10.62
C LYS A 177 -16.18 -5.84 -9.79
N VAL A 178 -15.80 -6.88 -9.05
CA VAL A 178 -14.56 -6.91 -8.25
C VAL A 178 -13.34 -6.59 -9.11
N LEU A 179 -13.20 -7.25 -10.26
CA LEU A 179 -12.04 -7.05 -11.13
C LEU A 179 -12.06 -5.66 -11.78
N ALA A 180 -13.23 -5.13 -12.16
CA ALA A 180 -13.34 -3.79 -12.72
C ALA A 180 -12.92 -2.73 -11.71
N GLU A 181 -13.43 -2.79 -10.48
CA GLU A 181 -13.11 -1.84 -9.42
C GLU A 181 -11.64 -1.95 -8.97
N LEU A 182 -11.10 -3.17 -8.83
CA LEU A 182 -9.69 -3.37 -8.51
C LEU A 182 -8.76 -2.76 -9.56
N ARG A 183 -9.09 -2.85 -10.85
CA ARG A 183 -8.27 -2.23 -11.92
C ARG A 183 -8.24 -0.72 -11.78
N VAL A 184 -9.37 -0.08 -11.49
CA VAL A 184 -9.44 1.37 -11.27
C VAL A 184 -8.64 1.76 -10.03
N TRP A 185 -8.85 1.03 -8.93
CA TRP A 185 -8.15 1.26 -7.67
C TRP A 185 -6.62 1.09 -7.81
N LEU A 186 -6.16 0.04 -8.50
CA LEU A 186 -4.74 -0.20 -8.77
C LEU A 186 -4.14 0.88 -9.64
N ALA A 187 -4.82 1.31 -10.71
CA ALA A 187 -4.33 2.39 -11.57
C ALA A 187 -4.15 3.70 -10.78
N SER A 188 -5.06 4.02 -9.86
CA SER A 188 -4.91 5.19 -8.97
C SER A 188 -3.74 5.04 -8.00
N LEU A 189 -3.57 3.86 -7.38
CA LEU A 189 -2.43 3.58 -6.51
C LEU A 189 -1.10 3.67 -7.27
N GLU A 190 -1.00 3.04 -8.43
CA GLU A 190 0.21 3.06 -9.28
C GLU A 190 0.58 4.49 -9.69
N ASN A 191 -0.41 5.34 -10.01
CA ASN A 191 -0.17 6.75 -10.31
C ASN A 191 0.39 7.52 -9.10
N LEU A 192 -0.18 7.34 -7.91
CA LEU A 192 0.34 7.95 -6.68
C LEU A 192 1.76 7.48 -6.36
N LEU A 193 2.04 6.19 -6.53
CA LEU A 193 3.37 5.62 -6.32
C LEU A 193 4.38 6.15 -7.34
N ALA A 194 3.99 6.33 -8.61
CA ALA A 194 4.87 6.93 -9.61
C ALA A 194 5.27 8.37 -9.22
N ILE A 195 4.31 9.18 -8.77
CA ILE A 195 4.56 10.54 -8.27
C ILE A 195 5.54 10.51 -7.09
N LEU A 196 5.25 9.69 -6.08
CA LEU A 196 6.04 9.66 -4.85
C LEU A 196 7.44 9.07 -5.06
N LYS A 197 7.59 8.03 -5.89
CA LYS A 197 8.90 7.47 -6.24
C LYS A 197 9.74 8.51 -6.98
N ALA A 198 9.15 9.19 -7.97
CA ALA A 198 9.84 10.26 -8.69
C ALA A 198 10.26 11.41 -7.77
N PHE A 199 9.43 11.79 -6.80
CA PHE A 199 9.78 12.79 -5.78
C PHE A 199 10.90 12.30 -4.84
N LEU A 200 10.77 11.10 -4.29
CA LEU A 200 11.73 10.52 -3.35
C LEU A 200 13.11 10.28 -3.98
N ASP A 201 13.22 10.22 -5.30
CA ASP A 201 14.49 10.13 -6.03
C ASP A 201 15.19 11.47 -6.26
N ARG A 202 14.53 12.59 -5.98
CA ARG A 202 15.14 13.92 -6.08
C ARG A 202 16.11 14.16 -4.94
N LYS A 203 17.13 14.99 -5.20
CA LYS A 203 18.21 15.27 -4.24
C LYS A 203 17.69 15.88 -2.95
N GLU A 204 16.70 16.76 -3.04
CA GLU A 204 16.09 17.44 -1.90
C GLU A 204 15.28 16.53 -0.99
N ALA A 205 14.94 15.31 -1.43
CA ALA A 205 14.23 14.30 -0.64
C ALA A 205 15.17 13.22 -0.07
N LYS A 206 16.48 13.34 -0.26
CA LYS A 206 17.49 12.40 0.30
C LYS A 206 18.11 12.97 1.59
N TRP A 207 18.54 12.07 2.48
CA TRP A 207 19.22 12.36 3.73
C TRP A 207 20.47 11.49 3.92
#